data_AF-A0A399P6K4-F1
#
_entry.id   AF-A0A399P6K4-F1
#
_cell.length_a   1.000
_cell.length_b   1.000
_cell.length_c   1.000
_cell.angle_alpha   90.00
_cell.angle_beta   90.00
_cell.angle_gamma   90.00
#
_symmetry.space_group_name_H-M   'P 1'
#
loop_
_entity.id
_entity.type
_entity.pdbx_description
1 polymer ?
#
loop_
_entity_poly.entity_id
_entity_poly.type
_entity_poly.pdbx_seq_one_letter_code
_entity_poly.pdbx_strand_id
1 'polypeptide(L)'
;AATGGTLRAAFPGGAAETLDYLVGPTALDYVRARLVHAPFCDIDASAPDGVAYGALSSIDVSPDLSSYTLHVRPDVPFTDGSTLTAADVIYSLRAPGLLHGLPFTQIVARDLDVDAATAVDDLTVTLPTRHPVADGRQLICQSMLAIKDGTTEFTAATPSSGPFTISGFEPGQSTVLT
;
A
#
# COMPACT_ATOMS: atom_id res chain seq x y z
N ALA A 1 2.90 2.04 -31.42
CA ALA A 1 3.32 2.72 -30.19
C ALA A 1 2.13 3.49 -29.66
N ALA A 2 1.68 3.23 -28.43
CA ALA A 2 0.65 4.06 -27.82
C ALA A 2 1.27 5.45 -27.58
N THR A 3 0.72 6.47 -28.24
CA THR A 3 1.08 7.87 -28.00
C THR A 3 0.60 8.27 -26.62
N GLY A 4 1.47 8.88 -25.80
CA GLY A 4 1.06 9.45 -24.51
C GLY A 4 -0.05 10.49 -24.66
N GLY A 5 -0.69 10.85 -23.54
CA GLY A 5 -1.80 11.81 -23.53
C GLY A 5 -2.35 12.04 -22.13
N THR A 6 -3.30 12.97 -22.02
CA THR A 6 -3.97 13.26 -20.73
C THR A 6 -5.20 12.38 -20.58
N LEU A 7 -5.18 11.48 -19.60
CA LEU A 7 -6.39 10.82 -19.12
C LEU A 7 -7.16 11.78 -18.21
N ARG A 8 -8.44 12.01 -18.51
CA ARG A 8 -9.35 12.76 -17.64
C ARG A 8 -10.43 11.81 -17.13
N ALA A 9 -10.54 11.70 -15.81
CA ALA A 9 -11.55 10.88 -15.15
C ALA A 9 -12.31 11.73 -14.12
N ALA A 10 -13.59 11.43 -13.93
CA ALA A 10 -14.45 12.09 -12.97
C ALA A 10 -14.97 11.06 -11.97
N PHE A 11 -14.92 11.40 -10.68
CA PHE A 11 -15.35 10.55 -9.58
C PHE A 11 -16.24 11.36 -8.63
N PRO A 12 -17.18 10.71 -7.93
CA PRO A 12 -17.86 11.33 -6.79
C PRO A 12 -16.82 11.69 -5.71
N GLY A 13 -16.87 12.95 -5.26
CA GLY A 13 -15.92 13.54 -4.31
C GLY A 13 -16.58 14.62 -3.45
N GLY A 14 -15.78 15.37 -2.69
CA GLY A 14 -16.26 16.45 -1.84
C GLY A 14 -15.16 17.21 -1.11
N ALA A 15 -15.55 18.29 -0.41
CA ALA A 15 -14.61 19.19 0.25
C ALA A 15 -13.80 18.56 1.40
N ALA A 16 -14.15 17.34 1.83
CA ALA A 16 -13.46 16.59 2.88
C ALA A 16 -12.39 15.62 2.34
N GLU A 17 -12.11 15.64 1.02
CA GLU A 17 -11.02 14.86 0.41
C GLU A 17 -9.66 15.22 1.04
N THR A 18 -8.77 14.24 1.12
CA THR A 18 -7.44 14.38 1.74
C THR A 18 -6.42 13.45 1.09
N LEU A 19 -5.17 13.88 0.96
CA LEU A 19 -4.10 13.00 0.45
C LEU A 19 -3.80 11.84 1.40
N ASP A 20 -4.18 11.95 2.67
CA ASP A 20 -4.09 10.85 3.63
C ASP A 20 -5.24 9.86 3.41
N TYR A 21 -4.97 8.82 2.62
CA TYR A 21 -5.93 7.77 2.32
C TYR A 21 -6.21 6.84 3.51
N LEU A 22 -5.44 6.93 4.60
CA LEU A 22 -5.70 6.14 5.80
C LEU A 22 -6.90 6.70 6.55
N VAL A 23 -7.08 8.02 6.54
CA VAL A 23 -8.19 8.73 7.19
C VAL A 23 -9.23 9.28 6.19
N GLY A 24 -8.94 9.22 4.89
CA GLY A 24 -9.80 9.68 3.81
C GLY A 24 -11.14 8.94 3.76
N PRO A 25 -12.28 9.64 3.80
CA PRO A 25 -13.60 9.00 3.88
C PRO A 25 -14.11 8.51 2.51
N THR A 26 -13.41 8.80 1.41
CA THR A 26 -13.93 8.57 0.06
C THR A 26 -13.15 7.50 -0.71
N ALA A 27 -13.85 6.79 -1.60
CA ALA A 27 -13.21 5.89 -2.55
C ALA A 27 -12.22 6.64 -3.47
N LEU A 28 -12.45 7.92 -3.74
CA LEU A 28 -11.56 8.75 -4.54
C LEU A 28 -10.20 8.95 -3.85
N ASP A 29 -10.18 9.12 -2.53
CA ASP A 29 -8.91 9.21 -1.78
C ASP A 29 -8.05 7.96 -1.98
N TYR A 30 -8.68 6.79 -1.92
CA TYR A 30 -7.99 5.52 -2.16
C TYR A 30 -7.59 5.30 -3.62
N VAL A 31 -8.42 5.70 -4.59
CA VAL A 31 -8.06 5.67 -6.02
C VAL A 31 -6.82 6.51 -6.29
N ARG A 32 -6.76 7.73 -5.75
CA ARG A 32 -5.58 8.60 -5.90
C ARG A 32 -4.35 7.99 -5.25
N ALA A 33 -4.49 7.44 -4.04
CA ALA A 33 -3.38 6.79 -3.35
C ALA A 33 -2.82 5.60 -4.15
N ARG A 34 -3.67 4.77 -4.75
CA ARG A 34 -3.25 3.65 -5.62
C ARG A 34 -2.50 4.08 -6.89
N LEU A 35 -2.71 5.30 -7.36
CA LEU A 35 -1.96 5.86 -8.49
C LEU A 35 -0.58 6.40 -8.08
N VAL A 36 -0.43 6.79 -6.81
CA VAL A 36 0.74 7.51 -6.30
C VAL A 36 1.67 6.61 -5.48
N HIS A 37 1.12 5.64 -4.74
CA HIS A 37 1.85 4.68 -3.91
C HIS A 37 1.72 3.28 -4.51
N ALA A 38 2.83 2.55 -4.64
CA ALA A 38 2.78 1.21 -5.22
C ALA A 38 1.97 0.26 -4.32
N PRO A 39 1.00 -0.49 -4.85
CA PRO A 39 0.39 -1.57 -4.10
C PRO A 39 1.41 -2.68 -3.84
N PHE A 40 1.33 -3.33 -2.69
CA PHE A 40 2.11 -4.54 -2.44
C PHE A 40 1.79 -5.62 -3.47
N CYS A 41 0.51 -5.76 -3.76
CA CYS A 41 -0.08 -6.70 -4.70
C CYS A 41 -1.55 -6.29 -4.90
N ASP A 42 -2.22 -6.96 -5.84
CA ASP A 42 -3.64 -6.80 -6.12
C ASP A 42 -4.35 -8.15 -6.08
N ILE A 43 -5.66 -8.13 -5.81
CA ILE A 43 -6.50 -9.33 -5.90
C ILE A 43 -6.67 -9.70 -7.38
N ASP A 44 -6.36 -10.94 -7.72
CA ASP A 44 -6.54 -11.50 -9.05
C ASP A 44 -6.94 -12.97 -8.92
N ALA A 45 -8.24 -13.24 -9.02
CA ALA A 45 -8.78 -14.60 -8.92
C ALA A 45 -8.31 -15.54 -10.04
N SER A 46 -7.71 -15.02 -11.10
CA SER A 46 -7.12 -15.83 -12.18
C SER A 46 -5.65 -16.20 -11.92
N ALA A 47 -4.98 -15.52 -10.99
CA ALA A 47 -3.61 -15.82 -10.62
C ALA A 47 -3.51 -17.06 -9.73
N PRO A 48 -2.39 -17.82 -9.76
CA PRO A 48 -2.23 -19.06 -9.00
C PRO A 48 -2.50 -18.93 -7.49
N ASP A 49 -2.10 -17.80 -6.89
CA ASP A 49 -2.27 -17.51 -5.46
C ASP A 49 -3.50 -16.63 -5.18
N GLY A 50 -4.35 -16.38 -6.19
CA GLY A 50 -5.48 -15.45 -6.10
C GLY A 50 -5.06 -13.96 -6.03
N VAL A 51 -3.79 -13.68 -6.26
CA VAL A 51 -3.20 -12.33 -6.20
C VAL A 51 -2.16 -12.11 -7.30
N ALA A 52 -2.08 -10.88 -7.78
CA ALA A 52 -1.03 -10.41 -8.69
C ALA A 52 -0.03 -9.55 -7.90
N TYR A 53 1.25 -9.93 -7.91
CA TYR A 53 2.28 -9.26 -7.11
C TYR A 53 2.73 -7.92 -7.72
N GLY A 54 2.90 -6.90 -6.87
CA GLY A 54 3.29 -5.53 -7.23
C GLY A 54 4.66 -5.16 -6.65
N ALA A 55 4.66 -4.32 -5.61
CA ALA A 55 5.87 -3.95 -4.86
C ALA A 55 6.49 -5.13 -4.07
N LEU A 56 5.69 -6.15 -3.77
CA LEU A 56 6.20 -7.46 -3.36
C LEU A 56 6.46 -8.32 -4.61
N SER A 57 7.40 -9.25 -4.52
CA SER A 57 7.70 -10.24 -5.56
C SER A 57 6.98 -11.56 -5.32
N SER A 58 6.79 -11.94 -4.05
CA SER A 58 6.02 -13.11 -3.62
C SER A 58 5.63 -13.03 -2.15
N ILE A 59 4.70 -13.88 -1.73
CA ILE A 59 4.37 -14.11 -0.32
C ILE A 59 4.35 -15.63 -0.06
N ASP A 60 5.19 -16.11 0.84
CA ASP A 60 5.16 -17.49 1.33
C ASP A 60 4.28 -17.60 2.58
N VAL A 61 3.66 -18.76 2.76
CA VAL A 61 2.78 -19.06 3.91
C VAL A 61 3.36 -20.23 4.68
N SER A 62 3.43 -20.11 6.01
CA SER A 62 3.87 -21.22 6.85
C SER A 62 2.86 -22.39 6.79
N PRO A 63 3.31 -23.65 6.95
CA PRO A 63 2.42 -24.82 6.87
C PRO A 63 1.29 -24.83 7.90
N ASP A 64 1.49 -24.17 9.03
CA ASP A 64 0.53 -24.03 10.14
C ASP A 64 -0.31 -22.74 10.04
N LEU A 65 -0.14 -21.96 8.98
CA LEU A 65 -0.86 -20.72 8.70
C LEU A 65 -0.65 -19.61 9.76
N SER A 66 0.41 -19.73 10.55
CA SER A 66 0.74 -18.81 11.66
C SER A 66 1.69 -17.67 11.27
N SER A 67 2.26 -17.71 10.06
CA SER A 67 3.18 -16.68 9.59
C SER A 67 3.21 -16.57 8.07
N TYR A 68 3.45 -15.35 7.59
CA TYR A 68 3.67 -15.03 6.18
C TYR A 68 5.08 -14.46 6.01
N THR A 69 5.77 -14.84 4.94
CA THR A 69 7.04 -14.23 4.55
C THR A 69 6.82 -13.40 3.29
N LEU A 70 6.99 -12.10 3.40
CA LEU A 70 6.77 -11.13 2.34
C LEU A 70 8.13 -10.82 1.71
N HIS A 71 8.26 -11.08 0.41
CA HIS A 71 9.46 -10.80 -0.36
C HIS A 71 9.27 -9.49 -1.11
N VAL A 72 10.13 -8.51 -0.84
CA VAL A 72 10.09 -7.19 -1.48
C VAL A 72 10.75 -7.27 -2.84
N ARG A 73 10.16 -6.62 -3.85
CA ARG A 73 10.78 -6.52 -5.18
C ARG A 73 12.02 -5.61 -5.06
N PRO A 74 13.19 -6.03 -5.56
CA PRO A 74 14.37 -5.19 -5.55
C PRO A 74 14.17 -3.94 -6.41
N ASP A 75 14.89 -2.87 -6.06
CA ASP A 75 15.02 -1.64 -6.86
C ASP A 75 13.69 -0.91 -7.16
N VAL A 76 12.64 -1.13 -6.36
CA VAL A 76 11.40 -0.33 -6.45
C VAL A 76 11.70 1.09 -5.97
N PRO A 77 11.66 2.11 -6.84
CA PRO A 77 12.07 3.46 -6.47
C PRO A 77 10.96 4.19 -5.72
N PHE A 78 11.36 5.02 -4.78
CA PHE A 78 10.58 6.16 -4.31
C PHE A 78 10.93 7.41 -5.13
N THR A 79 10.02 8.37 -5.14
CA THR A 79 10.19 9.67 -5.81
C THR A 79 11.32 10.52 -5.24
N ASP A 80 11.77 10.24 -4.02
CA ASP A 80 12.94 10.88 -3.39
C ASP A 80 14.29 10.26 -3.82
N GLY A 81 14.26 9.23 -4.67
CA GLY A 81 15.43 8.52 -5.17
C GLY A 81 15.91 7.36 -4.29
N SER A 82 15.31 7.16 -3.10
CA SER A 82 15.53 5.96 -2.30
C SER A 82 14.81 4.74 -2.88
N THR A 83 15.16 3.54 -2.42
CA THR A 83 14.47 2.30 -2.81
C THR A 83 13.60 1.76 -1.67
N LEU A 84 12.53 1.05 -2.03
CA LEU A 84 11.68 0.33 -1.09
C LEU A 84 12.47 -0.78 -0.38
N THR A 85 12.29 -0.87 0.94
CA THR A 85 12.93 -1.88 1.79
C THR A 85 11.92 -2.60 2.68
N ALA A 86 12.37 -3.64 3.37
CA ALA A 86 11.63 -4.33 4.42
C ALA A 86 11.18 -3.39 5.55
N ALA A 87 11.96 -2.36 5.87
CA ALA A 87 11.59 -1.36 6.89
C ALA A 87 10.34 -0.57 6.47
N ASP A 88 10.31 -0.12 5.21
CA ASP A 88 9.15 0.57 4.63
C ASP A 88 7.91 -0.36 4.59
N VAL A 89 8.09 -1.66 4.29
CA VAL A 89 7.00 -2.64 4.30
C VAL A 89 6.41 -2.83 5.71
N ILE A 90 7.26 -2.95 6.73
CA ILE A 90 6.82 -3.04 8.13
C ILE A 90 6.13 -1.74 8.55
N TYR A 91 6.68 -0.59 8.15
CA TYR A 91 6.05 0.71 8.41
C TYR A 91 4.66 0.79 7.80
N SER A 92 4.52 0.45 6.51
CA SER A 92 3.24 0.37 5.80
C SER A 92 2.19 -0.48 6.52
N LEU A 93 2.58 -1.65 7.03
CA LEU A 93 1.67 -2.54 7.77
C LEU A 93 1.15 -1.91 9.06
N ARG A 94 1.97 -1.07 9.72
CA ARG A 94 1.65 -0.41 10.99
C ARG A 94 0.99 0.96 10.81
N ALA A 95 1.25 1.64 9.69
CA ALA A 95 0.81 3.01 9.44
C ALA A 95 -0.70 3.23 9.65
N PRO A 96 -1.63 2.33 9.23
CA PRO A 96 -3.04 2.47 9.53
C PRO A 96 -3.36 2.62 11.03
N GLY A 97 -2.62 1.91 11.90
CA GLY A 97 -2.78 2.04 13.36
C GLY A 97 -2.07 3.27 13.92
N LEU A 98 -0.84 3.53 13.47
CA LEU A 98 0.01 4.64 13.94
C LEU A 98 -0.58 6.01 13.59
N LEU A 99 -1.20 6.14 12.42
CA LEU A 99 -1.74 7.39 11.90
C LEU A 99 -3.26 7.50 12.09
N HIS A 100 -3.83 6.68 12.99
CA HIS A 100 -5.26 6.73 13.33
C HIS A 100 -6.20 6.55 12.12
N GLY A 101 -5.81 5.66 11.21
CA GLY A 101 -6.59 5.32 10.03
C GLY A 101 -7.99 4.78 10.35
N LEU A 102 -8.89 4.87 9.39
CA LEU A 102 -10.26 4.39 9.51
C LEU A 102 -10.31 2.87 9.72
N PRO A 103 -11.39 2.33 10.33
CA PRO A 103 -11.46 0.91 10.66
C PRO A 103 -11.24 -0.08 9.50
N PHE A 104 -11.50 0.34 8.25
CA PHE A 104 -11.31 -0.51 7.06
C PHE A 104 -9.84 -0.58 6.61
N THR A 105 -9.03 0.45 6.88
CA THR A 105 -7.60 0.46 6.52
C THR A 105 -6.77 -0.38 7.48
N GLN A 106 -7.30 -0.64 8.68
CA GLN A 106 -6.68 -1.46 9.72
C GLN A 106 -7.02 -2.98 9.61
N ILE A 107 -7.69 -3.42 8.54
CA ILE A 107 -8.18 -4.81 8.44
C ILE A 107 -7.06 -5.86 8.56
N VAL A 108 -5.87 -5.55 8.03
CA VAL A 108 -4.69 -6.44 8.09
C VAL A 108 -4.25 -6.71 9.54
N ALA A 109 -4.22 -5.67 10.38
CA ALA A 109 -3.76 -5.75 11.75
C ALA A 109 -4.73 -6.49 12.70
N ARG A 110 -5.95 -6.79 12.24
CA ARG A 110 -6.94 -7.57 13.01
C ARG A 110 -6.51 -9.02 13.16
N ASP A 111 -6.03 -9.60 12.07
CA ASP A 111 -5.69 -11.03 11.99
C ASP A 111 -4.17 -11.26 11.94
N LEU A 112 -3.40 -10.28 11.41
CA LEU A 112 -1.94 -10.32 11.35
C LEU A 112 -1.33 -9.48 12.48
N ASP A 113 -0.27 -9.99 13.09
CA ASP A 113 0.46 -9.30 14.15
C ASP A 113 1.52 -8.37 13.54
N VAL A 114 1.05 -7.23 13.03
CA VAL A 114 1.89 -6.21 12.39
C VAL A 114 2.91 -5.60 13.35
N ASP A 115 2.66 -5.64 14.65
CA ASP A 115 3.60 -5.17 15.68
C ASP A 115 4.73 -6.17 15.90
N ALA A 116 4.46 -7.47 15.73
CA ALA A 116 5.48 -8.52 15.75
C ALA A 116 6.20 -8.72 14.40
N ALA A 117 5.84 -7.98 13.35
CA ALA A 117 6.52 -8.06 12.06
C ALA A 117 8.01 -7.68 12.18
N THR A 118 8.88 -8.46 11.54
CA THR A 118 10.34 -8.28 11.60
C THR A 118 10.98 -8.37 10.21
N ALA A 119 12.03 -7.60 10.00
CA ALA A 119 12.86 -7.69 8.80
C ALA A 119 13.91 -8.77 9.05
N VAL A 120 13.95 -9.78 8.17
CA VAL A 120 15.02 -10.80 8.15
C VAL A 120 16.27 -10.22 7.49
N ASP A 121 16.06 -9.44 6.43
CA ASP A 121 17.03 -8.65 5.70
C ASP A 121 16.32 -7.46 5.03
N ASP A 122 17.02 -6.72 4.16
CA ASP A 122 16.50 -5.51 3.52
C ASP A 122 15.31 -5.75 2.58
N LEU A 123 15.07 -7.00 2.15
CA LEU A 123 14.02 -7.33 1.19
C LEU A 123 13.09 -8.46 1.67
N THR A 124 13.18 -8.86 2.94
CA THR A 124 12.40 -9.97 3.47
C THR A 124 11.78 -9.61 4.80
N VAL A 125 10.44 -9.70 4.89
CA VAL A 125 9.68 -9.46 6.12
C VAL A 125 8.99 -10.74 6.56
N THR A 126 9.15 -11.10 7.83
CA THR A 126 8.31 -12.10 8.49
C THR A 126 7.16 -11.39 9.20
N LEU A 127 5.93 -11.78 8.86
CA LEU A 127 4.69 -11.26 9.40
C LEU A 127 3.90 -12.38 10.09
N PRO A 128 3.96 -12.47 11.43
CA PRO A 128 3.19 -13.44 12.19
C PRO A 128 1.68 -13.15 12.13
N THR A 129 0.87 -14.15 12.44
CA THR A 129 -0.57 -13.99 12.65
C THR A 129 -0.94 -14.04 14.12
N ARG A 130 -2.08 -13.42 14.48
CA ARG A 130 -2.65 -13.51 15.83
C ARG A 130 -3.33 -14.86 16.08
N HIS A 131 -3.75 -15.51 14.99
CA HIS A 131 -4.32 -16.85 14.92
C HIS A 131 -4.12 -17.40 13.50
N PRO A 132 -4.15 -18.72 13.26
CA PRO A 132 -4.02 -19.27 11.91
C PRO A 132 -4.98 -18.61 10.90
N VAL A 133 -4.46 -18.12 9.76
CA VAL A 133 -5.23 -17.45 8.70
C VAL A 133 -5.09 -18.23 7.40
N ALA A 134 -6.19 -18.64 6.77
CA ALA A 134 -6.11 -19.36 5.49
C ALA A 134 -5.66 -18.43 4.34
N ASP A 135 -6.29 -17.26 4.21
CA ASP A 135 -6.16 -16.39 3.04
C ASP A 135 -5.45 -15.06 3.33
N GLY A 136 -4.37 -15.07 4.11
CA GLY A 136 -3.65 -13.85 4.48
C GLY A 136 -3.04 -13.09 3.31
N ARG A 137 -2.77 -13.76 2.18
CA ARG A 137 -2.38 -13.08 0.93
C ARG A 137 -3.46 -12.10 0.47
N GLN A 138 -4.73 -12.52 0.45
CA GLN A 138 -5.83 -11.65 0.05
C GLN A 138 -5.99 -10.47 1.03
N LEU A 139 -5.84 -10.73 2.33
CA LEU A 139 -5.89 -9.67 3.35
C LEU A 139 -4.82 -8.59 3.12
N ILE A 140 -3.60 -8.98 2.76
CA ILE A 140 -2.49 -8.05 2.46
C ILE A 140 -2.74 -7.33 1.13
N CYS A 141 -3.08 -8.08 0.07
CA CYS A 141 -3.14 -7.57 -1.31
C CYS A 141 -4.38 -6.73 -1.63
N GLN A 142 -5.41 -6.72 -0.78
CA GLN A 142 -6.59 -5.86 -1.02
C GLN A 142 -6.31 -4.37 -0.72
N SER A 143 -5.47 -4.07 0.28
CA SER A 143 -5.44 -2.74 0.91
C SER A 143 -4.06 -2.13 1.12
N MET A 144 -2.97 -2.90 1.08
CA MET A 144 -1.65 -2.39 1.43
C MET A 144 -0.95 -1.69 0.28
N LEU A 145 -0.54 -0.44 0.54
CA LEU A 145 0.31 0.36 -0.34
C LEU A 145 1.64 0.65 0.37
N ALA A 146 2.71 0.81 -0.41
CA ALA A 146 4.03 1.17 0.07
C ALA A 146 4.07 2.62 0.56
N ILE A 147 4.40 2.78 1.84
CA ILE A 147 4.55 4.05 2.56
C ILE A 147 5.99 4.11 3.04
N LYS A 148 6.67 5.24 2.79
CA LYS A 148 8.03 5.45 3.24
C LYS A 148 8.10 5.42 4.77
N ASP A 149 9.08 4.73 5.32
CA ASP A 149 9.32 4.71 6.77
C ASP A 149 9.48 6.13 7.33
N GLY A 150 8.85 6.39 8.47
CA GLY A 150 8.82 7.70 9.11
C GLY A 150 7.80 8.70 8.54
N THR A 151 6.95 8.32 7.59
CA THR A 151 5.91 9.23 7.05
C THR A 151 4.87 9.59 8.12
N THR A 152 4.88 10.82 8.63
CA THR A 152 3.90 11.29 9.64
C THR A 152 2.70 12.01 9.04
N GLU A 153 2.79 12.43 7.78
CA GLU A 153 1.71 13.13 7.06
C GLU A 153 1.77 12.82 5.56
N PHE A 154 0.62 12.88 4.90
CA PHE A 154 0.52 12.71 3.45
C PHE A 154 0.30 14.07 2.79
N THR A 155 1.30 14.49 2.03
CA THR A 155 1.32 15.72 1.24
C THR A 155 1.65 15.39 -0.20
N ALA A 156 1.55 16.36 -1.10
CA ALA A 156 1.99 16.18 -2.49
C ALA A 156 3.50 15.89 -2.63
N ALA A 157 4.29 16.20 -1.60
CA ALA A 157 5.73 15.98 -1.57
C ALA A 157 6.14 14.67 -0.85
N THR A 158 5.18 13.94 -0.27
CA THR A 158 5.47 12.67 0.43
C THR A 158 6.12 11.68 -0.54
N PRO A 159 7.27 11.07 -0.20
CA PRO A 159 7.89 10.07 -1.05
C PRO A 159 6.92 8.92 -1.37
N SER A 160 6.80 8.60 -2.65
CA SER A 160 5.83 7.64 -3.15
C SER A 160 6.48 6.75 -4.22
N SER A 161 5.94 5.55 -4.42
CA SER A 161 6.54 4.52 -5.28
C SER A 161 5.64 4.08 -6.43
N GLY A 162 4.51 4.74 -6.62
CA GLY A 162 3.58 4.50 -7.71
C GLY A 162 4.03 5.14 -9.02
N PRO A 163 3.29 4.88 -10.11
CA PRO A 163 3.64 5.37 -11.45
C PRO A 163 3.40 6.87 -11.66
N PHE A 164 2.71 7.55 -10.73
CA PHE A 164 2.42 8.98 -10.83
C PHE A 164 2.79 9.74 -9.56
N THR A 165 3.00 11.04 -9.72
CA THR A 165 3.25 12.02 -8.67
C THR A 165 2.15 13.07 -8.62
N ILE A 166 1.91 13.69 -7.46
CA ILE A 166 0.89 14.74 -7.33
C ILE A 166 1.53 16.09 -7.66
N SER A 167 1.09 16.71 -8.77
CA SER A 167 1.51 18.05 -9.15
C SER A 167 0.52 19.14 -8.71
N GLY A 168 -0.69 18.75 -8.28
CA GLY A 168 -1.71 19.66 -7.76
C GLY A 168 -2.86 18.92 -7.09
N PHE A 169 -3.37 19.46 -5.98
CA PHE A 169 -4.50 18.89 -5.25
C PHE A 169 -5.38 20.01 -4.67
N GLU A 170 -6.64 20.01 -5.05
CA GLU A 170 -7.68 20.91 -4.54
C GLU A 170 -8.89 20.06 -4.11
N PRO A 171 -9.09 19.86 -2.79
CA PRO A 171 -10.18 19.01 -2.27
C PRO A 171 -11.55 19.36 -2.86
N GLY A 172 -12.26 18.34 -3.36
CA GLY A 172 -13.59 18.49 -3.93
C GLY A 172 -13.62 19.18 -5.30
N GLN A 173 -12.46 19.45 -5.90
CA GLN A 173 -12.34 20.05 -7.22
C GLN A 173 -11.51 19.19 -8.17
N SER A 174 -10.22 18.99 -7.87
CA SER A 174 -9.32 18.29 -8.79
C SER A 174 -8.06 17.74 -8.12
N THR A 175 -7.48 16.73 -8.76
CA THR A 175 -6.10 16.28 -8.53
C THR A 175 -5.42 16.19 -9.89
N VAL A 176 -4.21 16.73 -9.99
CA VAL A 176 -3.37 16.63 -11.18
C VAL A 176 -2.21 15.69 -10.86
N LEU A 177 -2.06 14.67 -11.69
CA LEU A 177 -1.04 13.63 -11.57
C LEU A 177 -0.11 13.66 -12.79
N THR A 178 1.19 13.47 -12.56
CA THR A 178 2.24 13.43 -13.60
C THR A 178 3.13 12.22 -13.47
#